data_AF-A0A1W9PPM4-F1
#
_entry.id   AF-A0A1W9PPM4-F1
#
_cell.length_a   1.000
_cell.length_b   1.000
_cell.length_c   1.000
_cell.angle_alpha   90.00
_cell.angle_beta   90.00
_cell.angle_gamma   90.00
#
_symmetry.space_group_name_H-M   'P 1'
#
loop_
_entity.id
_entity.type
_entity.pdbx_description
1 polymer ?
#
loop_
_entity_poly.entity_id
_entity_poly.type
_entity_poly.pdbx_seq_one_letter_code
_entity_poly.pdbx_strand_id
1 'polypeptide(L)'
;MFRRSKQIVIELDGRTYSFSDNKLEEVSDFKDVKGNKWLISDMQQAISRTMTVEAPGKYADVMVRKKLQEAGEFDEPVAVVTHWKKKKGKDTTDIFFTALPTRLYFRYLDEIKEDEDVVLLFPIFSVLFGLLKHMRTKTPVTIVFQHNRFADLIIGTAKRIFYASRCVAFDTSEEQIARLWDMVRTDITNIEAENRIKVDSVFLLTWIDSAQVPVWPEDAGSEFYCMEEESISFNGESHDVSFLNAVRMLSGIRAISPRPQDTSGSMAGPICLKHRLRR
;
A
#
# COMPACT_ATOMS: atom_id res chain seq x y z
N MET A 1 -8.76 31.66 7.82
CA MET A 1 -9.88 30.82 7.34
C MET A 1 -9.30 29.57 6.65
N PHE A 2 -8.70 28.64 7.42
CA PHE A 2 -7.98 27.48 6.88
C PHE A 2 -8.27 26.23 7.72
N ARG A 3 -9.41 25.61 7.46
CA ARG A 3 -9.69 24.19 7.74
C ARG A 3 -10.62 23.70 6.64
N ARG A 4 -10.14 23.68 5.38
CA ARG A 4 -10.74 22.73 4.44
C ARG A 4 -10.34 21.35 4.97
N SER A 5 -11.34 20.54 5.33
CA SER A 5 -11.16 19.13 5.69
C SER A 5 -10.35 18.45 4.60
N LYS A 6 -9.39 17.61 4.99
CA LYS A 6 -8.60 16.82 4.04
C LYS A 6 -9.57 15.94 3.25
N GLN A 7 -9.53 16.03 1.92
CA GLN A 7 -10.33 15.15 1.06
C GLN A 7 -9.59 13.80 0.92
N ILE A 8 -10.31 12.70 1.05
CA ILE A 8 -9.78 11.35 0.82
C ILE A 8 -10.37 10.87 -0.50
N VAL A 9 -9.50 10.53 -1.44
CA VAL A 9 -9.89 9.92 -2.72
C VAL A 9 -9.29 8.53 -2.78
N ILE A 10 -10.09 7.53 -3.12
CA ILE A 10 -9.71 6.12 -3.12
C ILE A 10 -9.93 5.56 -4.53
N GLU A 11 -8.85 5.16 -5.19
CA GLU A 11 -8.88 4.42 -6.45
C GLU A 11 -8.67 2.92 -6.15
N LEU A 12 -9.71 2.13 -6.39
CA LEU A 12 -9.74 0.69 -6.14
C LEU A 12 -10.41 -0.02 -7.31
N ASP A 13 -9.76 -1.04 -7.84
CA ASP A 13 -10.35 -1.95 -8.84
C ASP A 13 -10.91 -1.24 -10.09
N GLY A 14 -10.24 -0.15 -10.48
CA GLY A 14 -10.63 0.67 -11.62
C GLY A 14 -11.79 1.64 -11.35
N ARG A 15 -12.23 1.78 -10.10
CA ARG A 15 -13.23 2.77 -9.66
C ARG A 15 -12.59 3.82 -8.78
N THR A 16 -13.14 5.04 -8.82
CA THR A 16 -12.66 6.16 -8.02
C THR A 16 -13.75 6.64 -7.09
N TYR A 17 -13.44 6.76 -5.82
CA TYR A 17 -14.36 7.20 -4.79
C TYR A 17 -13.84 8.45 -4.09
N SER A 18 -14.70 9.45 -3.91
CA SER A 18 -14.46 10.60 -3.05
C SER A 18 -15.13 10.39 -1.70
N PHE A 19 -14.40 10.60 -0.61
CA PHE A 19 -14.93 10.51 0.74
C PHE A 19 -14.85 11.86 1.46
N SER A 20 -16.02 12.36 1.86
CA SER A 20 -16.18 13.61 2.61
C SER A 20 -17.41 13.56 3.51
N ASP A 21 -17.30 14.07 4.74
CA ASP A 21 -18.43 14.21 5.67
C ASP A 21 -19.24 12.92 5.88
N ASN A 22 -18.53 11.78 6.05
CA ASN A 22 -19.09 10.42 6.19
C ASN A 22 -19.91 9.93 4.98
N LYS A 23 -19.76 10.60 3.83
CA LYS A 23 -20.36 10.21 2.56
C LYS A 23 -19.28 9.79 1.59
N LEU A 24 -19.52 8.65 0.94
CA LEU A 24 -18.74 8.14 -0.17
C LEU A 24 -19.51 8.40 -1.46
N GLU A 25 -18.85 8.91 -2.48
CA GLU A 25 -19.41 9.13 -3.80
C GLU A 25 -18.46 8.56 -4.85
N GLU A 26 -19.00 7.80 -5.80
CA GLU A 26 -18.22 7.38 -6.97
C GLU A 26 -18.06 8.57 -7.92
N VAL A 27 -16.83 8.84 -8.32
CA VAL A 27 -16.45 9.93 -9.24
C VAL A 27 -15.73 9.34 -10.44
N SER A 28 -15.72 10.06 -11.55
CA SER A 28 -15.05 9.59 -12.77
C SER A 28 -13.52 9.66 -12.65
N ASP A 29 -13.01 10.75 -12.09
CA ASP A 29 -11.58 10.99 -11.94
C ASP A 29 -11.29 11.70 -10.60
N PHE A 30 -10.13 11.43 -9.99
CA PHE A 30 -9.74 12.11 -8.75
C PHE A 30 -9.56 13.62 -8.95
N LYS A 31 -9.28 14.07 -10.18
CA LYS A 31 -9.16 15.50 -10.55
C LYS A 31 -10.48 16.26 -10.41
N ASP A 32 -11.62 15.57 -10.47
CA ASP A 32 -12.95 16.18 -10.33
C ASP A 32 -13.24 16.64 -8.90
N VAL A 33 -12.56 16.04 -7.92
CA VAL A 33 -12.62 16.44 -6.51
C VAL A 33 -11.87 17.76 -6.34
N LYS A 34 -12.35 18.68 -5.50
CA LYS A 34 -11.68 19.97 -5.25
C LYS A 34 -11.05 20.03 -3.85
N GLY A 35 -9.98 20.81 -3.72
CA GLY A 35 -9.21 20.97 -2.49
C GLY A 35 -8.10 19.92 -2.35
N ASN A 36 -7.23 20.11 -1.35
CA ASN A 36 -6.10 19.21 -1.10
C ASN A 36 -6.56 17.78 -0.78
N LYS A 37 -5.94 16.80 -1.43
CA LYS A 37 -6.39 15.40 -1.47
C LYS A 37 -5.32 14.44 -1.01
N TRP A 38 -5.73 13.39 -0.32
CA TRP A 38 -4.97 12.15 -0.22
C TRP A 38 -5.57 11.18 -1.23
N LEU A 39 -4.78 10.83 -2.25
CA LEU A 39 -5.15 9.84 -3.26
C LEU A 39 -4.58 8.49 -2.84
N ILE A 40 -5.43 7.56 -2.44
CA ILE A 40 -5.07 6.19 -2.08
C ILE A 40 -5.37 5.34 -3.29
N SER A 41 -4.40 4.59 -3.80
CA SER A 41 -4.56 3.85 -5.06
C SER A 41 -3.98 2.45 -4.97
N ASP A 42 -4.69 1.47 -5.54
CA ASP A 42 -4.12 0.15 -5.82
C ASP A 42 -3.08 0.16 -6.94
N MET A 43 -2.99 1.27 -7.67
CA MET A 43 -2.12 1.46 -8.82
C MET A 43 -2.32 0.39 -9.90
N GLN A 44 -3.51 -0.20 -9.96
CA GLN A 44 -4.00 -1.13 -10.97
C GLN A 44 -3.04 -2.32 -11.23
N GLN A 45 -2.11 -2.15 -12.16
CA GLN A 45 -1.14 -3.17 -12.60
C GLN A 45 0.06 -3.29 -11.66
N ALA A 46 -0.07 -2.84 -10.42
CA ALA A 46 1.01 -2.83 -9.47
C ALA A 46 1.08 -4.16 -8.71
N ILE A 47 2.31 -4.63 -8.48
CA ILE A 47 2.59 -5.73 -7.56
C ILE A 47 3.28 -5.18 -6.33
N SER A 48 2.98 -5.72 -5.15
CA SER A 48 3.68 -5.35 -3.92
C SER A 48 4.25 -6.60 -3.26
N ARG A 49 5.54 -6.56 -2.92
CA ARG A 49 6.24 -7.72 -2.33
C ARG A 49 7.45 -7.34 -1.50
N THR A 50 7.93 -8.31 -0.73
CA THR A 50 9.25 -8.26 -0.08
C THR A 50 10.30 -8.94 -0.97
N MET A 51 11.55 -8.47 -0.91
CA MET A 51 12.67 -9.11 -1.58
C MET A 51 13.97 -8.89 -0.82
N THR A 52 14.87 -9.87 -0.84
CA THR A 52 16.27 -9.67 -0.44
C THR A 52 17.13 -9.43 -1.69
N VAL A 53 17.90 -8.35 -1.69
CA VAL A 53 18.82 -8.01 -2.78
C VAL A 53 20.25 -7.92 -2.29
N GLU A 54 21.18 -8.44 -3.09
CA GLU A 54 22.63 -8.39 -2.86
C GLU A 54 23.19 -7.02 -3.27
N ALA A 55 22.70 -5.97 -2.61
CA ALA A 55 23.28 -4.64 -2.72
C ALA A 55 23.08 -3.81 -1.45
N PRO A 56 23.92 -2.78 -1.23
CA PRO A 56 23.64 -1.72 -0.26
C PRO A 56 22.29 -1.04 -0.53
N GLY A 57 21.64 -0.55 0.53
CA GLY A 57 20.27 -0.03 0.44
C GLY A 57 20.03 1.12 -0.55
N LYS A 58 21.06 1.91 -0.89
CA LYS A 58 20.98 2.95 -1.92
C LYS A 58 20.79 2.41 -3.34
N TYR A 59 21.15 1.14 -3.58
CA TYR A 59 21.01 0.48 -4.88
C TYR A 59 19.90 -0.57 -4.90
N ALA A 60 19.23 -0.80 -3.76
CA ALA A 60 18.22 -1.85 -3.66
C ALA A 60 17.10 -1.72 -4.71
N ASP A 61 16.65 -0.50 -5.00
CA ASP A 61 15.56 -0.26 -5.98
C ASP A 61 16.01 -0.57 -7.42
N VAL A 62 17.27 -0.27 -7.74
CA VAL A 62 17.87 -0.64 -9.04
C VAL A 62 17.93 -2.15 -9.17
N MET A 63 18.35 -2.85 -8.11
CA MET A 63 18.44 -4.30 -8.13
C MET A 63 17.07 -4.98 -8.21
N VAL A 64 16.06 -4.45 -7.52
CA VAL A 64 14.68 -4.94 -7.64
C VAL A 64 14.17 -4.78 -9.07
N ARG A 65 14.33 -3.60 -9.67
CA ARG A 65 13.93 -3.37 -11.07
C ARG A 65 14.60 -4.35 -12.04
N LYS A 66 15.91 -4.53 -11.88
CA LYS A 66 16.67 -5.49 -12.69
C LYS A 66 16.13 -6.92 -12.54
N LYS A 67 15.95 -7.39 -11.31
CA LYS A 67 15.41 -8.74 -11.03
C LYS A 67 13.99 -8.94 -11.60
N LEU A 68 13.13 -7.92 -11.49
CA LEU A 68 11.78 -7.95 -12.07
C LEU A 68 11.80 -8.09 -13.59
N GLN A 69 12.66 -7.32 -14.25
CA GLN A 69 12.82 -7.38 -15.70
C GLN A 69 13.41 -8.72 -16.16
N GLU A 70 14.43 -9.21 -15.47
CA GLU A 70 15.05 -10.52 -15.77
C GLU A 70 14.07 -11.69 -15.59
N ALA A 71 13.14 -11.57 -14.65
CA ALA A 71 12.09 -12.57 -14.42
C ALA A 71 10.90 -12.45 -15.39
N GLY A 72 10.85 -11.42 -16.24
CA GLY A 72 9.72 -11.20 -17.16
C GLY A 72 8.41 -10.87 -16.44
N GLU A 73 8.47 -10.31 -15.22
CA GLU A 73 7.28 -9.97 -14.42
C GLU A 73 6.48 -8.81 -15.01
N PHE A 74 7.12 -8.01 -15.87
CA PHE A 74 6.52 -6.91 -16.60
C PHE A 74 7.01 -6.93 -18.05
N ASP A 75 6.09 -6.69 -18.99
CA ASP A 75 6.39 -6.57 -20.43
C ASP A 75 6.99 -5.20 -20.80
N GLU A 76 6.96 -4.25 -19.87
CA GLU A 76 7.46 -2.88 -20.05
C GLU A 76 8.39 -2.44 -18.90
N PRO A 77 9.14 -1.33 -19.05
CA PRO A 77 10.01 -0.85 -17.98
C PRO A 77 9.27 -0.63 -16.67
N VAL A 78 9.91 -0.98 -15.54
CA VAL A 78 9.27 -0.98 -14.23
C VAL A 78 9.78 0.14 -13.31
N ALA A 79 8.84 0.84 -12.67
CA ALA A 79 9.10 1.77 -11.59
C ALA A 79 8.94 1.06 -10.24
N VAL A 80 9.70 1.48 -9.23
CA VAL A 80 9.68 0.88 -7.89
C VAL A 80 9.47 1.98 -6.85
N VAL A 81 8.38 1.87 -6.10
CA VAL A 81 8.06 2.69 -4.94
C VAL A 81 8.48 1.91 -3.68
N THR A 82 9.47 2.43 -2.96
CA THR A 82 9.94 1.81 -1.72
C THR A 82 9.06 2.19 -0.54
N HIS A 83 8.59 1.18 0.21
CA HIS A 83 7.91 1.38 1.48
C HIS A 83 8.83 1.24 2.67
N TRP A 84 9.76 0.28 2.60
CA TRP A 84 10.69 -0.03 3.68
C TRP A 84 11.96 -0.70 3.16
N LYS A 85 13.08 -0.42 3.82
CA LYS A 85 14.36 -1.08 3.60
C LYS A 85 15.02 -1.41 4.93
N LYS A 86 15.68 -2.56 5.01
CA LYS A 86 16.52 -2.93 6.14
C LYS A 86 17.81 -3.58 5.67
N LYS A 87 18.92 -2.99 6.08
CA LYS A 87 20.26 -3.51 5.82
C LYS A 87 20.46 -4.84 6.55
N LYS A 88 20.94 -5.87 5.84
CA LYS A 88 21.41 -7.17 6.35
C LYS A 88 22.90 -7.30 6.03
N GLY A 89 23.79 -6.81 6.91
CA GLY A 89 25.21 -6.79 6.60
C GLY A 89 25.58 -5.72 5.57
N LYS A 90 26.81 -5.74 5.01
CA LYS A 90 27.34 -4.62 4.23
C LYS A 90 26.65 -4.43 2.88
N ASP A 91 26.42 -5.54 2.18
CA ASP A 91 26.03 -5.58 0.77
C ASP A 91 24.73 -6.38 0.54
N THR A 92 23.87 -6.48 1.54
CA THR A 92 22.56 -7.11 1.41
C THR A 92 21.49 -6.24 2.07
N THR A 93 20.33 -6.15 1.43
CA THR A 93 19.20 -5.33 1.89
C THR A 93 17.90 -6.08 1.69
N ASP A 94 17.07 -6.16 2.74
CA ASP A 94 15.66 -6.48 2.61
C ASP A 94 14.92 -5.23 2.17
N ILE A 95 14.02 -5.36 1.20
CA ILE A 95 13.19 -4.28 0.70
C ILE A 95 11.74 -4.73 0.60
N PHE A 96 10.81 -3.86 0.99
CA PHE A 96 9.38 -3.96 0.73
C PHE A 96 8.99 -2.80 -0.19
N PHE A 97 8.36 -3.13 -1.31
CA PHE A 97 8.09 -2.18 -2.38
C PHE A 97 6.78 -2.48 -3.11
N THR A 98 6.28 -1.48 -3.81
CA THR A 98 5.30 -1.61 -4.89
C THR A 98 6.01 -1.35 -6.21
N ALA A 99 5.84 -2.24 -7.18
CA ALA A 99 6.36 -2.11 -8.52
C ALA A 99 5.20 -2.03 -9.51
N LEU A 100 5.33 -1.16 -10.51
CA LEU A 100 4.31 -0.91 -11.51
C LEU A 100 4.96 -0.46 -12.83
N PRO A 101 4.25 -0.53 -13.96
CA PRO A 101 4.76 0.01 -15.20
C PRO A 101 5.19 1.47 -15.09
N THR A 102 6.33 1.79 -15.69
CA THR A 102 6.91 3.14 -15.64
C THR A 102 5.97 4.18 -16.26
N ARG A 103 5.28 3.81 -17.35
CA ARG A 103 4.24 4.66 -17.98
C ARG A 103 3.10 4.97 -17.01
N LEU A 104 2.62 3.98 -16.27
CA LEU A 104 1.55 4.17 -15.29
C LEU A 104 2.01 5.05 -14.12
N TYR A 105 3.23 4.82 -13.63
CA TYR A 105 3.82 5.67 -12.60
C TYR A 105 3.93 7.14 -13.02
N PHE A 106 4.43 7.40 -14.23
CA PHE A 106 4.53 8.76 -14.75
C PHE A 106 3.16 9.40 -15.01
N ARG A 107 2.16 8.63 -15.48
CA ARG A 107 0.79 9.13 -15.60
C ARG A 107 0.29 9.73 -14.28
N TYR A 108 0.43 9.01 -13.17
CA TYR A 108 0.06 9.55 -11.86
C TYR A 108 0.85 10.81 -11.50
N LEU A 109 2.16 10.85 -11.75
CA LEU A 109 2.97 12.02 -11.43
C LEU A 109 2.58 13.25 -12.26
N ASP A 110 2.28 13.05 -13.54
CA ASP A 110 1.87 14.12 -14.44
C ASP A 110 0.49 14.64 -14.05
N GLU A 111 -0.48 13.76 -13.79
CA GLU A 111 -1.83 14.15 -13.34
C GLU A 111 -1.80 14.89 -12.00
N ILE A 112 -0.96 14.45 -11.05
CA ILE A 112 -0.77 15.15 -9.76
C ILE A 112 -0.13 16.53 -9.96
N LYS A 113 0.79 16.65 -10.93
CA LYS A 113 1.48 17.91 -11.21
C LYS A 113 0.55 18.92 -11.91
N GLU A 114 -0.38 18.42 -12.72
CA GLU A 114 -1.38 19.23 -13.43
C GLU A 114 -2.56 19.65 -12.54
N ASP A 115 -2.77 19.00 -11.40
CA ASP A 115 -3.82 19.37 -10.43
C ASP A 115 -3.51 20.75 -9.79
N GLU A 116 -4.53 21.60 -9.69
CA GLU A 116 -4.42 22.93 -9.07
C GLU A 116 -4.24 22.85 -7.55
N ASP A 117 -4.73 21.76 -6.95
CA ASP A 117 -4.66 21.50 -5.52
C ASP A 117 -3.51 20.54 -5.16
N VAL A 118 -3.12 20.49 -3.88
CA VAL A 118 -2.09 19.54 -3.43
C VAL A 118 -2.65 18.13 -3.40
N VAL A 119 -2.09 17.24 -4.22
CA VAL A 119 -2.40 15.80 -4.20
C VAL A 119 -1.23 15.00 -3.65
N LEU A 120 -1.50 14.20 -2.61
CA LEU A 120 -0.56 13.25 -2.03
C LEU A 120 -0.98 11.83 -2.38
N LEU A 121 -0.16 11.12 -3.15
CA LEU A 121 -0.44 9.77 -3.61
C LEU A 121 0.10 8.71 -2.65
N PHE A 122 -0.73 7.76 -2.27
CA PHE A 122 -0.40 6.64 -1.39
C PHE A 122 -0.78 5.32 -2.07
N PRO A 123 0.20 4.46 -2.43
CA PRO A 123 -0.10 3.07 -2.72
C PRO A 123 -0.84 2.42 -1.53
N ILE A 124 -1.81 1.54 -1.76
CA ILE A 124 -2.54 0.82 -0.69
C ILE A 124 -1.60 0.16 0.32
N PHE A 125 -0.53 -0.46 -0.16
CA PHE A 125 0.47 -1.09 0.69
C PHE A 125 1.20 -0.12 1.63
N SER A 126 1.20 1.18 1.32
CA SER A 126 1.65 2.24 2.24
C SER A 126 0.69 2.43 3.41
N VAL A 127 -0.62 2.25 3.17
CA VAL A 127 -1.72 2.29 4.16
C VAL A 127 -1.62 1.10 5.08
N LEU A 128 -1.53 -0.12 4.54
CA LEU A 128 -1.40 -1.33 5.35
C LEU A 128 -0.13 -1.30 6.21
N PHE A 129 0.99 -0.86 5.63
CA PHE A 129 2.21 -0.67 6.41
C PHE A 129 2.15 0.54 7.37
N GLY A 130 1.27 1.51 7.10
CA GLY A 130 0.96 2.62 7.99
C GLY A 130 0.33 2.10 9.27
N LEU A 131 -0.75 1.34 9.10
CA LEU A 131 -1.48 0.67 10.15
C LEU A 131 -0.58 -0.26 10.96
N LEU A 132 0.22 -1.11 10.30
CA LEU A 132 1.14 -2.01 10.99
C LEU A 132 2.13 -1.28 11.91
N LYS A 133 2.63 -0.10 11.49
CA LYS A 133 3.49 0.73 12.35
C LYS A 133 2.72 1.39 13.48
N HIS A 134 1.45 1.72 13.27
CA HIS A 134 0.59 2.33 14.28
C HIS A 134 0.28 1.35 15.41
N MET A 135 -0.05 0.10 15.07
CA MET A 135 -0.38 -0.95 16.03
C MET A 135 0.78 -1.32 16.96
N ARG A 136 2.03 -1.13 16.51
CA ARG A 136 3.25 -1.35 17.33
C ARG A 136 3.34 -2.73 17.98
N THR A 137 2.79 -3.74 17.33
CA THR A 137 2.84 -5.13 17.80
C THR A 137 4.28 -5.61 17.94
N LYS A 138 4.55 -6.35 19.02
CA LYS A 138 5.87 -6.98 19.25
C LYS A 138 6.00 -8.27 18.47
N THR A 139 4.90 -9.02 18.39
CA THR A 139 4.73 -10.25 17.61
C THR A 139 4.31 -9.92 16.17
N PRO A 140 4.68 -10.76 15.19
CA PRO A 140 4.17 -10.63 13.84
C PRO A 140 2.65 -10.74 13.81
N VAL A 141 2.02 -9.84 13.06
CA VAL A 141 0.59 -9.88 12.77
C VAL A 141 0.38 -9.80 11.27
N THR A 142 -0.80 -10.22 10.86
CA THR A 142 -1.26 -10.09 9.49
C THR A 142 -2.29 -8.97 9.41
N ILE A 143 -2.21 -8.12 8.39
CA ILE A 143 -3.29 -7.21 8.00
C ILE A 143 -3.77 -7.63 6.62
N VAL A 144 -5.07 -7.82 6.49
CA VAL A 144 -5.74 -8.14 5.22
C VAL A 144 -6.73 -7.03 4.92
N PHE A 145 -6.67 -6.49 3.70
CA PHE A 145 -7.70 -5.60 3.19
C PHE A 145 -8.41 -6.31 2.04
N GLN A 146 -9.66 -6.71 2.26
CA GLN A 146 -10.45 -7.37 1.23
C GLN A 146 -11.39 -6.36 0.59
N HIS A 147 -11.32 -6.26 -0.73
CA HIS A 147 -12.16 -5.38 -1.55
C HIS A 147 -12.48 -6.13 -2.84
N ASN A 148 -13.75 -6.18 -3.22
CA ASN A 148 -14.21 -6.92 -4.40
C ASN A 148 -13.66 -8.37 -4.42
N ARG A 149 -13.00 -8.80 -5.49
CA ARG A 149 -12.36 -10.12 -5.63
C ARG A 149 -10.91 -10.18 -5.13
N PHE A 150 -10.42 -9.14 -4.46
CA PHE A 150 -9.02 -8.99 -4.08
C PHE A 150 -8.83 -9.02 -2.56
N ALA A 151 -7.69 -9.54 -2.12
CA ALA A 151 -7.24 -9.42 -0.73
C ALA A 151 -5.78 -8.96 -0.71
N ASP A 152 -5.56 -7.72 -0.28
CA ASP A 152 -4.22 -7.18 -0.06
C ASP A 152 -3.71 -7.57 1.33
N LEU A 153 -2.58 -8.27 1.35
CA LEU A 153 -2.06 -8.96 2.53
C LEU A 153 -0.67 -8.41 2.89
N ILE A 154 -0.46 -8.04 4.16
CA ILE A 154 0.88 -7.76 4.71
C ILE A 154 1.10 -8.51 6.02
N ILE A 155 2.27 -9.15 6.16
CA ILE A 155 2.67 -9.88 7.37
C ILE A 155 3.94 -9.25 7.92
N GLY A 156 3.90 -8.81 9.17
CA GLY A 156 4.99 -8.06 9.74
C GLY A 156 4.83 -7.62 11.19
N THR A 157 5.79 -6.82 11.61
CA THR A 157 5.78 -6.02 12.83
C THR A 157 5.97 -4.55 12.44
N ALA A 158 5.89 -3.64 13.39
CA ALA A 158 6.23 -2.23 13.14
C ALA A 158 7.67 -2.00 12.62
N LYS A 159 8.58 -2.97 12.78
CA LYS A 159 10.02 -2.84 12.43
C LYS A 159 10.48 -3.71 11.28
N ARG A 160 9.72 -4.74 10.91
CA ARG A 160 10.13 -5.75 9.92
C ARG A 160 8.91 -6.27 9.18
N ILE A 161 8.99 -6.29 7.86
CA ILE A 161 8.02 -6.94 6.99
C ILE A 161 8.58 -8.29 6.57
N PHE A 162 7.77 -9.33 6.67
CA PHE A 162 8.10 -10.68 6.22
C PHE A 162 7.51 -10.93 4.84
N TYR A 163 6.26 -10.54 4.65
CA TYR A 163 5.52 -10.80 3.42
C TYR A 163 4.58 -9.64 3.07
N ALA A 164 4.37 -9.45 1.77
CA ALA A 164 3.34 -8.61 1.22
C ALA A 164 2.93 -9.20 -0.14
N SER A 165 1.64 -9.30 -0.41
CA SER A 165 1.11 -9.80 -1.69
C SER A 165 -0.36 -9.42 -1.85
N ARG A 166 -0.86 -9.51 -3.08
CA ARG A 166 -2.29 -9.42 -3.41
C ARG A 166 -2.77 -10.80 -3.84
N CYS A 167 -3.74 -11.35 -3.13
CA CYS A 167 -4.46 -12.54 -3.56
C CYS A 167 -5.65 -12.10 -4.44
N VAL A 168 -6.00 -12.92 -5.43
CA VAL A 168 -7.03 -12.58 -6.43
C VAL A 168 -7.96 -13.79 -6.64
N ALA A 169 -9.26 -13.60 -6.41
CA ALA A 169 -10.29 -14.54 -6.82
C ALA A 169 -10.66 -14.36 -8.29
N PHE A 170 -11.20 -15.40 -8.91
CA PHE A 170 -11.66 -15.32 -10.30
C PHE A 170 -12.81 -14.32 -10.46
N ASP A 171 -13.81 -14.43 -9.58
CA ASP A 171 -14.98 -13.56 -9.48
C ASP A 171 -15.37 -13.35 -8.01
N THR A 172 -16.54 -12.74 -7.78
CA THR A 172 -17.09 -12.40 -6.45
C THR A 172 -18.12 -13.40 -5.91
N SER A 173 -18.25 -14.58 -6.54
CA SER A 173 -19.14 -15.63 -6.01
C SER A 173 -18.62 -16.15 -4.66
N GLU A 174 -19.53 -16.59 -3.79
CA GLU A 174 -19.18 -17.09 -2.45
C GLU A 174 -18.10 -18.18 -2.48
N GLU A 175 -18.16 -19.08 -3.46
CA GLU A 175 -17.16 -20.14 -3.65
C GLU A 175 -15.77 -19.58 -3.97
N GLN A 176 -15.69 -18.58 -4.87
CA GLN A 176 -14.40 -17.98 -5.22
C GLN A 176 -13.84 -17.12 -4.09
N ILE A 177 -14.71 -16.44 -3.33
CA ILE A 177 -14.31 -15.72 -2.13
C ILE A 177 -13.82 -16.69 -1.03
N ALA A 178 -14.47 -17.85 -0.85
CA ALA A 178 -13.96 -18.85 0.08
C ALA A 178 -12.55 -19.33 -0.31
N ARG A 179 -12.32 -19.56 -1.61
CA ARG A 179 -10.98 -19.89 -2.14
C ARG A 179 -9.97 -18.77 -1.95
N LEU A 180 -10.39 -17.50 -2.06
CA LEU A 180 -9.54 -16.34 -1.74
C LEU A 180 -9.00 -16.45 -0.31
N TRP A 181 -9.88 -16.78 0.64
CA TRP A 181 -9.50 -16.94 2.04
C TRP A 181 -8.61 -18.16 2.30
N ASP A 182 -8.82 -19.26 1.56
CA ASP A 182 -7.90 -20.40 1.61
C ASP A 182 -6.49 -20.04 1.11
N MET A 183 -6.39 -19.20 0.06
CA MET A 183 -5.11 -18.69 -0.41
C MET A 183 -4.43 -17.79 0.63
N VAL A 184 -5.18 -16.85 1.23
CA VAL A 184 -4.67 -15.99 2.31
C VAL A 184 -4.15 -16.83 3.48
N ARG A 185 -4.88 -17.87 3.89
CA ARG A 185 -4.45 -18.78 4.96
C ARG A 185 -3.16 -19.50 4.59
N THR A 186 -3.10 -20.04 3.37
CA THR A 186 -1.94 -20.76 2.87
C THR A 186 -0.68 -19.88 2.85
N ASP A 187 -0.81 -18.64 2.40
CA ASP A 187 0.27 -17.65 2.43
C ASP A 187 0.75 -17.38 3.86
N ILE A 188 -0.16 -17.20 4.82
CA ILE A 188 0.21 -17.01 6.23
C ILE A 188 0.99 -18.22 6.76
N THR A 189 0.49 -19.44 6.56
CA THR A 189 1.16 -20.67 7.02
C THR A 189 2.53 -20.87 6.39
N ASN A 190 2.66 -20.60 5.08
CA ASN A 190 3.94 -20.69 4.39
C ASN A 190 4.95 -19.70 4.96
N ILE A 191 4.54 -18.46 5.20
CA ILE A 191 5.41 -17.42 5.74
C ILE A 191 5.82 -17.69 7.19
N GLU A 192 4.92 -18.23 8.02
CA GLU A 192 5.25 -18.75 9.36
C GLU A 192 6.37 -19.78 9.30
N ALA A 193 6.22 -20.78 8.43
CA ALA A 193 7.20 -21.87 8.26
C ALA A 193 8.55 -21.38 7.72
N GLU A 194 8.53 -20.60 6.62
CA GLU A 194 9.73 -20.09 5.95
C GLU A 194 10.56 -19.17 6.86
N ASN A 195 9.90 -18.32 7.64
CA ASN A 195 10.58 -17.34 8.48
C ASN A 195 10.77 -17.82 9.93
N ARG A 196 10.26 -19.01 10.28
CA ARG A 196 10.22 -19.55 11.65
C ARG A 196 9.62 -18.55 12.63
N ILE A 197 8.46 -18.02 12.26
CA ILE A 197 7.68 -17.08 13.07
C ILE A 197 6.30 -17.65 13.36
N LYS A 198 5.61 -17.10 14.36
CA LYS A 198 4.18 -17.29 14.56
C LYS A 198 3.48 -15.95 14.36
N VAL A 199 2.42 -15.96 13.56
CA VAL A 199 1.49 -14.86 13.38
C VAL A 199 0.45 -14.97 14.51
N ASP A 200 0.41 -13.92 15.31
CA ASP A 200 -0.40 -13.85 16.52
C ASP A 200 -1.88 -13.63 16.22
N SER A 201 -2.15 -12.83 15.18
CA SER A 201 -3.49 -12.33 14.88
C SER A 201 -3.59 -11.90 13.43
N VAL A 202 -4.80 -12.00 12.86
CA VAL A 202 -5.14 -11.51 11.52
C VAL A 202 -6.15 -10.37 11.65
N PHE A 203 -5.74 -9.17 11.26
CA PHE A 203 -6.57 -7.97 11.28
C PHE A 203 -7.20 -7.74 9.92
N LEU A 204 -8.53 -7.72 9.88
CA LEU A 204 -9.28 -7.48 8.66
C LEU A 204 -9.68 -6.00 8.55
N LEU A 205 -9.41 -5.42 7.38
CA LEU A 205 -9.95 -4.16 6.92
C LEU A 205 -11.05 -4.43 5.90
N THR A 206 -12.20 -3.80 6.12
CA THR A 206 -13.43 -3.91 5.33
C THR A 206 -13.66 -2.66 4.49
N TRP A 207 -14.30 -2.86 3.34
CA TRP A 207 -14.76 -1.90 2.35
C TRP A 207 -16.24 -2.13 2.00
N ILE A 208 -16.83 -1.24 1.20
CA ILE A 208 -18.26 -1.27 0.85
C ILE A 208 -18.69 -2.56 0.13
N ASP A 209 -17.76 -3.25 -0.54
CA ASP A 209 -17.98 -4.48 -1.29
C ASP A 209 -17.22 -5.67 -0.67
N SER A 210 -16.85 -5.56 0.61
CA SER A 210 -16.26 -6.67 1.32
C SER A 210 -17.26 -7.80 1.50
N ALA A 211 -16.80 -9.02 1.29
CA ALA A 211 -17.57 -10.22 1.61
C ALA A 211 -17.55 -10.50 3.11
N GLN A 212 -18.40 -11.42 3.56
CA GLN A 212 -18.39 -11.86 4.96
C GLN A 212 -17.03 -12.44 5.36
N VAL A 213 -16.64 -12.16 6.60
CA VAL A 213 -15.41 -12.69 7.21
C VAL A 213 -15.46 -14.22 7.19
N PRO A 214 -14.40 -14.91 6.72
CA PRO A 214 -14.39 -16.36 6.69
C PRO A 214 -14.35 -16.92 8.11
N VAL A 215 -15.06 -18.02 8.33
CA VAL A 215 -14.88 -18.82 9.54
C VAL A 215 -13.76 -19.82 9.26
N TRP A 216 -12.56 -19.54 9.74
CA TRP A 216 -11.50 -20.55 9.74
C TRP A 216 -11.72 -21.57 10.86
N PRO A 217 -11.38 -22.85 10.65
CA PRO A 217 -11.40 -23.86 11.70
C PRO A 217 -10.61 -23.42 12.95
N GLU A 218 -11.11 -23.70 14.15
CA GLU A 218 -10.51 -23.28 15.42
C GLU A 218 -9.07 -23.79 15.61
N ASP A 219 -8.71 -24.90 14.98
CA ASP A 219 -7.38 -25.49 14.98
C ASP A 219 -6.37 -24.76 14.07
N ALA A 220 -6.81 -23.77 13.28
CA ALA A 220 -5.95 -22.96 12.42
C ALA A 220 -5.03 -21.99 13.21
N GLY A 221 -5.28 -21.78 14.50
CA GLY A 221 -4.35 -21.11 15.43
C GLY A 221 -4.13 -19.62 15.19
N SER A 222 -4.94 -18.96 14.36
CA SER A 222 -4.94 -17.51 14.17
C SER A 222 -6.36 -16.98 14.26
N GLU A 223 -6.61 -16.08 15.20
CA GLU A 223 -7.90 -15.40 15.37
C GLU A 223 -8.01 -14.21 14.41
N PHE A 224 -9.21 -14.04 13.83
CA PHE A 224 -9.56 -12.84 13.07
C PHE A 224 -10.05 -11.75 13.99
N TYR A 225 -9.54 -10.55 13.77
CA TYR A 225 -10.00 -9.34 14.42
C TYR A 225 -10.43 -8.36 13.34
N CYS A 226 -11.72 -8.05 13.30
CA CYS A 226 -12.20 -6.90 12.53
C CYS A 226 -11.68 -5.63 13.20
N MET A 227 -11.07 -4.77 12.40
CA MET A 227 -10.70 -3.43 12.86
C MET A 227 -11.97 -2.62 13.18
N GLU A 228 -11.85 -1.61 14.04
CA GLU A 228 -12.96 -0.71 14.36
C GLU A 228 -13.56 -0.14 13.06
N GLU A 229 -14.87 -0.34 12.89
CA GLU A 229 -15.63 0.08 11.72
C GLU A 229 -16.28 1.44 11.98
N GLU A 230 -16.46 2.21 10.92
CA GLU A 230 -17.31 3.39 10.90
C GLU A 230 -18.39 3.23 9.85
N SER A 231 -19.60 3.72 10.17
CA SER A 231 -20.70 3.74 9.21
C SER A 231 -20.56 4.93 8.26
N ILE A 232 -20.61 4.65 6.96
CA ILE A 232 -20.58 5.64 5.88
C ILE A 232 -21.82 5.51 5.01
N SER A 233 -22.20 6.61 4.34
CA SER A 233 -23.28 6.58 3.35
C SER A 233 -22.72 6.42 1.93
N PHE A 234 -23.21 5.43 1.19
CA PHE A 234 -22.90 5.21 -0.23
C PHE A 234 -24.19 4.82 -0.96
N ASN A 235 -24.51 5.48 -2.07
CA ASN A 235 -25.75 5.24 -2.84
C ASN A 235 -27.06 5.26 -2.02
N GLY A 236 -27.09 6.01 -0.92
CA GLY A 236 -28.26 6.09 -0.02
C GLY A 236 -28.35 4.96 0.99
N GLU A 237 -27.43 4.00 0.96
CA GLU A 237 -27.30 2.90 1.93
C GLU A 237 -26.20 3.20 2.95
N SER A 238 -26.28 2.55 4.11
CA SER A 238 -25.26 2.62 5.15
C SER A 238 -24.35 1.40 5.06
N HIS A 239 -23.04 1.63 5.02
CA HIS A 239 -22.02 0.58 4.99
C HIS A 239 -21.06 0.77 6.15
N ASP A 240 -20.70 -0.32 6.82
CA ASP A 240 -19.67 -0.31 7.86
C ASP A 240 -18.32 -0.64 7.21
N VAL A 241 -17.35 0.26 7.37
CA VAL A 241 -16.01 0.11 6.77
C VAL A 241 -14.94 0.43 7.80
N SER A 242 -13.82 -0.29 7.76
CA SER A 242 -12.67 -0.04 8.64
C SER A 242 -11.44 0.49 7.90
N PHE A 243 -11.40 0.38 6.57
CA PHE A 243 -10.25 0.85 5.77
C PHE A 243 -9.95 2.35 5.94
N LEU A 244 -10.98 3.19 6.04
CA LEU A 244 -10.83 4.63 6.22
C LEU A 244 -10.14 4.99 7.54
N ASN A 245 -10.35 4.21 8.60
CA ASN A 245 -9.62 4.38 9.85
C ASN A 245 -8.12 4.14 9.66
N ALA A 246 -7.73 3.14 8.86
CA ALA A 246 -6.33 2.93 8.49
C ALA A 246 -5.75 4.09 7.67
N VAL A 247 -6.54 4.67 6.74
CA VAL A 247 -6.14 5.85 5.96
C VAL A 247 -5.87 7.05 6.86
N ARG A 248 -6.73 7.33 7.85
CA ARG A 248 -6.55 8.45 8.79
C ARG A 248 -5.29 8.31 9.67
N MET A 249 -4.77 7.10 9.84
CA MET A 249 -3.52 6.84 10.56
C MET A 249 -2.24 7.09 9.73
N LEU A 250 -2.37 7.39 8.44
CA LEU A 250 -1.23 7.67 7.56
C LEU A 250 -0.49 8.96 7.96
N SER A 251 0.82 8.95 7.68
CA SER A 251 1.66 10.14 7.72
C SER A 251 2.03 10.54 6.29
N GLY A 252 1.98 11.85 5.99
CA GLY A 252 2.36 12.41 4.69
C GLY A 252 3.79 12.06 4.25
N ILE A 253 4.68 11.63 5.16
CA ILE A 253 6.04 11.16 4.85
C ILE A 253 6.06 9.98 3.89
N ARG A 254 4.96 9.20 3.81
CA ARG A 254 4.84 8.03 2.93
C ARG A 254 4.20 8.33 1.58
N ALA A 255 3.82 9.59 1.36
CA ALA A 255 3.23 10.00 0.10
C ALA A 255 4.28 10.06 -1.01
N ILE A 256 3.86 9.69 -2.20
CA ILE A 256 4.53 10.04 -3.44
C ILE A 256 4.05 11.45 -3.80
N SER A 257 5.01 12.34 -4.03
CA SER A 257 4.76 13.66 -4.60
C SER A 257 5.79 13.91 -5.71
N PRO A 258 5.41 14.59 -6.80
CA PRO A 258 6.37 15.03 -7.81
C PRO A 258 7.47 15.85 -7.14
N ARG A 259 8.71 15.65 -7.58
CA ARG A 259 9.79 16.56 -7.16
C ARG A 259 9.50 17.95 -7.75
N PRO A 260 9.72 19.03 -7.00
CA PRO A 260 9.71 20.37 -7.58
C PRO A 260 10.62 20.37 -8.80
N GLN A 261 10.13 20.86 -9.94
CA GLN A 261 11.02 21.15 -11.06
C GLN A 261 11.92 22.29 -10.59
N ASP A 262 13.23 22.03 -10.53
CA ASP A 262 14.20 23.12 -10.48
C ASP A 262 13.98 23.97 -11.73
N THR A 263 13.35 25.14 -11.58
CA THR A 263 13.23 26.15 -12.63
C THR A 263 14.57 26.83 -12.95
N SER A 264 15.68 26.14 -12.70
CA SER A 264 17.02 26.61 -13.06
C SER A 264 17.54 25.86 -14.28
N GLY A 265 17.14 26.36 -15.45
CA GLY A 265 18.06 26.37 -16.58
C GLY A 265 19.27 27.23 -16.21
N SER A 266 20.28 26.65 -15.58
CA SER A 266 21.62 27.22 -15.49
C SER A 266 22.61 26.13 -15.10
N MET A 267 23.57 25.88 -15.99
CA MET A 267 24.72 25.02 -15.76
C MET A 267 25.41 25.32 -14.43
N ALA A 268 25.44 24.34 -13.52
CA ALA A 268 26.54 24.15 -12.56
C ALA A 268 26.42 22.76 -11.93
N GLY A 269 27.50 21.97 -12.02
CA GLY A 269 27.58 20.62 -11.47
C GLY A 269 27.43 20.54 -9.95
N PRO A 270 27.35 19.31 -9.40
CA PRO A 270 27.05 19.09 -7.99
C PRO A 270 28.20 19.58 -7.10
N ILE A 271 27.94 20.64 -6.32
CA ILE A 271 28.81 21.05 -5.21
C ILE A 271 28.51 20.14 -4.01
N CYS A 272 29.50 19.31 -3.71
CA CYS A 272 29.58 18.45 -2.54
C CYS A 272 29.79 19.31 -1.27
N LEU A 273 28.75 19.53 -0.47
CA LEU A 273 28.88 20.13 0.87
C LEU A 273 29.35 19.07 1.88
N LYS A 274 30.67 18.89 1.96
CA LYS A 274 31.35 18.26 3.09
C LYS A 274 31.32 19.22 4.28
N HIS A 275 30.46 18.99 5.27
CA HIS A 275 30.72 19.51 6.60
C HIS A 275 31.72 18.61 7.33
N ARG A 276 33.00 18.99 7.26
CA ARG A 276 33.99 18.68 8.29
C ARG A 276 33.66 19.53 9.52
N LEU A 277 33.29 18.89 10.62
CA LEU A 277 33.50 19.46 11.95
C LEU A 277 34.79 18.84 12.49
N ARG A 278 35.84 19.66 12.57
CA ARG A 278 37.04 19.44 13.36
C ARG A 278 37.03 20.50 14.47
N ARG A 279 36.75 20.09 15.69
CA ARG A 279 37.57 20.20 16.91
C ARG A 279 36.72 19.80 18.09
#